data_AF-Q4CWR0-F1
#
_entry.id   AF-Q4CWR0-F1
#
_cell.length_a   1.000
_cell.length_b   1.000
_cell.length_c   1.000
_cell.angle_alpha   90.00
_cell.angle_beta   90.00
_cell.angle_gamma   90.00
#
_symmetry.space_group_name_H-M   'P 1'
#
loop_
_entity.id
_entity.type
_entity.pdbx_description
1 polymer ?
#
loop_
_entity_poly.entity_id
_entity_poly.type
_entity_poly.pdbx_seq_one_letter_code
_entity_poly.pdbx_strand_id
1 'polypeptide(L)'
;MIMFAPLDKKLVKVGMRVQDRYGLTGTVKWFGEVDKKSNPLVEKGAYVGIEFDEATPSPMRNDGKWGGKRYFTCDPGKGGFLKSKMVYPEVNPTAIVDLRQRYGNKVADWYDFELVKFCIARKFDMQAVYTMLDNHLEWLEKFKPSHDEYFPDSMCEDYPCGYGSACDYDNNIIYCERPCNAGRLTANEYMERYSPAVIMRWHACVMEMGKKIMKESNYKYKRVCYIVDLTNVGVSMSRSFISFGRTIASVDQANYPEHLGRLFLVNCPKVFTLVWRLLRLFIDAETNRKVNFVPPGDGVKYLKQFMPEEVIPDFAGGPSKAWRSKGSRVGSTDPLNAFKGVTVFQAVASDGIPDRFDDMDEEGLSQEEKKSNSNGRLDSSGPNSEDGNVKDSIL
;
A
#
# COMPACT_ATOMS: atom_id res chain seq x y z
N MET A 1 0.19 -4.36 27.12
CA MET A 1 0.57 -4.68 25.73
C MET A 1 -0.72 -4.75 24.91
N ILE A 2 -0.84 -3.95 23.85
CA ILE A 2 -1.99 -3.97 22.95
C ILE A 2 -1.89 -5.26 22.13
N MET A 3 -2.73 -6.26 22.41
CA MET A 3 -2.70 -7.51 21.66
C MET A 3 -3.45 -7.33 20.33
N PHE A 4 -2.70 -7.27 19.23
CA PHE A 4 -3.27 -7.33 17.89
C PHE A 4 -3.35 -8.76 17.37
N ALA A 5 -4.28 -9.51 17.94
CA ALA A 5 -4.66 -10.82 17.45
C ALA A 5 -6.07 -10.72 16.88
N PRO A 6 -6.39 -11.48 15.81
CA PRO A 6 -7.77 -11.64 15.40
C PRO A 6 -8.64 -12.08 16.58
N LEU A 7 -9.84 -11.52 16.66
CA LEU A 7 -10.81 -11.82 17.69
C LEU A 7 -11.16 -13.32 17.64
N ASP A 8 -10.93 -14.02 18.76
CA ASP A 8 -11.35 -15.42 18.88
C ASP A 8 -12.87 -15.49 18.65
N LYS A 9 -13.28 -16.37 17.74
CA LYS A 9 -14.69 -16.63 17.41
C LYS A 9 -15.54 -16.94 18.65
N LYS A 10 -14.95 -17.52 19.69
CA LYS A 10 -15.64 -17.85 20.96
C LYS A 10 -15.96 -16.60 21.80
N LEU A 11 -15.26 -15.50 21.56
CA LEU A 11 -15.39 -14.25 22.31
C LEU A 11 -16.28 -13.22 21.59
N VAL A 12 -16.70 -13.48 20.35
CA VAL A 12 -17.56 -12.58 19.58
C VAL A 12 -18.93 -12.45 20.23
N LYS A 13 -19.34 -11.22 20.57
CA LYS A 13 -20.66 -10.89 21.09
C LYS A 13 -21.25 -9.71 20.34
N VAL A 14 -22.56 -9.74 20.11
CA VAL A 14 -23.30 -8.60 19.56
C VAL A 14 -23.15 -7.40 20.51
N GLY A 15 -22.96 -6.21 19.94
CA GLY A 15 -22.69 -4.96 20.66
C GLY A 15 -21.20 -4.70 20.93
N MET A 16 -20.31 -5.67 20.69
CA MET A 16 -18.87 -5.43 20.84
C MET A 16 -18.35 -4.44 19.80
N ARG A 17 -17.48 -3.55 20.25
CA ARG A 17 -16.67 -2.72 19.39
C ARG A 17 -15.48 -3.50 18.85
N VAL A 18 -15.28 -3.39 17.55
CA VAL A 18 -14.26 -4.11 16.81
C VAL A 18 -13.68 -3.21 15.74
N GLN A 19 -12.60 -3.66 15.14
CA GLN A 19 -12.08 -3.08 13.90
C GLN A 19 -11.71 -4.18 12.90
N ASP A 20 -11.69 -3.83 11.62
CA ASP A 20 -11.07 -4.69 10.62
C ASP A 20 -9.54 -4.50 10.61
N ARG A 21 -8.85 -5.24 9.74
CA ARG A 21 -7.39 -5.15 9.59
C ARG A 21 -6.91 -3.75 9.18
N TYR A 22 -7.77 -2.95 8.55
CA TYR A 22 -7.47 -1.60 8.07
C TYR A 22 -7.79 -0.53 9.11
N GLY A 23 -8.17 -0.95 10.33
CA GLY A 23 -8.52 -0.05 11.41
C GLY A 23 -9.89 0.61 11.24
N LEU A 24 -10.73 0.13 10.31
CA LEU A 24 -12.11 0.62 10.23
C LEU A 24 -12.89 0.05 11.41
N THR A 25 -13.34 0.94 12.27
CA THR A 25 -14.05 0.60 13.50
C THR A 25 -15.54 0.41 13.24
N GLY A 26 -16.15 -0.43 14.06
CA GLY A 26 -17.56 -0.75 13.94
C GLY A 26 -18.07 -1.56 15.12
N THR A 27 -19.38 -1.81 15.10
CA THR A 27 -20.07 -2.57 16.13
C THR A 27 -20.54 -3.91 15.56
N VAL A 28 -20.26 -5.00 16.26
CA VAL A 28 -20.79 -6.32 15.91
C VAL A 28 -22.32 -6.31 16.06
N LYS A 29 -23.04 -6.60 14.99
CA LYS A 29 -24.51 -6.71 14.97
C LYS A 29 -25.00 -8.14 14.90
N TRP A 30 -24.19 -9.05 14.39
CA TRP A 30 -24.57 -10.44 14.18
C TRP A 30 -23.34 -11.35 14.12
N PHE A 31 -23.49 -12.62 14.49
CA PHE A 31 -22.46 -13.64 14.32
C PHE A 31 -23.12 -14.99 14.03
N GLY A 32 -22.64 -15.69 12.99
CA GLY A 32 -23.19 -17.00 12.61
C GLY A 32 -22.79 -17.43 11.20
N GLU A 33 -23.44 -18.47 10.68
CA GLU A 33 -23.23 -18.94 9.32
C GLU A 33 -24.13 -18.22 8.30
N VAL A 34 -23.56 -17.89 7.14
CA VAL A 34 -24.28 -17.28 6.00
C VAL A 34 -24.79 -18.42 5.09
N ASP A 35 -26.01 -18.28 4.60
CA ASP A 35 -26.66 -19.27 3.73
C ASP A 35 -25.87 -19.51 2.44
N LYS A 36 -25.66 -20.80 2.10
CA LYS A 36 -24.91 -21.23 0.91
C LYS A 36 -25.63 -20.88 -0.40
N LYS A 37 -26.97 -20.91 -0.43
CA LYS A 37 -27.74 -20.73 -1.67
C LYS A 37 -27.61 -19.33 -2.26
N SER A 38 -27.23 -18.36 -1.43
CA SER A 38 -27.02 -16.98 -1.87
C SER A 38 -25.55 -16.66 -2.15
N ASN A 39 -24.70 -17.69 -2.27
CA ASN A 39 -23.25 -17.58 -2.30
C ASN A 39 -22.57 -18.54 -3.32
N PRO A 40 -22.22 -18.06 -4.53
CA PRO A 40 -21.37 -18.83 -5.45
C PRO A 40 -19.86 -18.59 -5.28
N LEU A 41 -19.38 -17.63 -4.47
CA LEU A 41 -17.97 -17.19 -4.49
C LEU A 41 -17.24 -17.09 -3.14
N VAL A 42 -17.88 -17.43 -2.00
CA VAL A 42 -17.29 -17.17 -0.67
C VAL A 42 -17.15 -18.44 0.18
N GLU A 43 -15.97 -18.58 0.80
CA GLU A 43 -15.54 -19.67 1.69
C GLU A 43 -16.60 -20.05 2.76
N LYS A 44 -16.74 -21.35 3.06
CA LYS A 44 -17.62 -21.87 4.14
C LYS A 44 -17.22 -21.35 5.53
N GLY A 45 -18.17 -21.36 6.49
CA GLY A 45 -17.93 -21.09 7.92
C GLY A 45 -18.51 -19.78 8.44
N ALA A 46 -18.35 -19.53 9.74
CA ALA A 46 -18.96 -18.40 10.45
C ALA A 46 -18.42 -17.02 10.01
N TYR A 47 -19.30 -16.04 10.05
CA TYR A 47 -19.06 -14.62 9.76
C TYR A 47 -19.54 -13.76 10.91
N VAL A 48 -18.89 -12.62 11.04
CA VAL A 48 -19.25 -11.49 11.91
C VAL A 48 -19.90 -10.43 11.02
N GLY A 49 -21.16 -10.12 11.29
CA GLY A 49 -21.86 -8.97 10.72
C GLY A 49 -21.53 -7.73 11.53
N ILE A 50 -20.96 -6.72 10.87
CA ILE A 50 -20.46 -5.49 11.48
C ILE A 50 -21.22 -4.32 10.85
N GLU A 51 -21.71 -3.40 11.68
CA GLU A 51 -22.04 -2.05 11.26
C GLU A 51 -20.80 -1.19 11.47
N PHE A 52 -20.13 -0.81 10.39
CA PHE A 52 -19.01 0.13 10.41
C PHE A 52 -19.51 1.54 10.71
N ASP A 53 -18.68 2.34 11.36
CA ASP A 53 -19.06 3.71 11.73
C ASP A 53 -19.26 4.60 10.50
N GLU A 54 -18.41 4.42 9.49
CA GLU A 54 -18.46 5.15 8.22
C GLU A 54 -19.09 4.29 7.10
N ALA A 55 -19.96 4.92 6.30
CA ALA A 55 -20.51 4.31 5.09
C ALA A 55 -19.55 4.47 3.90
N THR A 56 -19.60 3.54 2.94
CA THR A 56 -18.88 3.65 1.66
C THR A 56 -19.79 3.23 0.49
N PRO A 57 -19.59 3.80 -0.71
CA PRO A 57 -20.27 3.35 -1.92
C PRO A 57 -19.83 1.95 -2.41
N SER A 58 -18.87 1.32 -1.74
CA SER A 58 -18.36 -0.01 -2.10
C SER A 58 -19.50 -1.03 -2.26
N PRO A 59 -19.59 -1.75 -3.38
CA PRO A 59 -20.62 -2.78 -3.59
C PRO A 59 -20.45 -3.97 -2.64
N MET A 60 -19.32 -4.08 -1.94
CA MET A 60 -19.09 -5.06 -0.90
C MET A 60 -19.72 -4.67 0.45
N ARG A 61 -20.07 -3.39 0.65
CA ARG A 61 -20.86 -2.95 1.80
C ARG A 61 -22.35 -3.04 1.52
N ASN A 62 -23.13 -3.24 2.56
CA ASN A 62 -24.56 -3.57 2.48
C ASN A 62 -25.36 -2.91 3.64
N ASP A 63 -26.63 -3.26 3.76
CA ASP A 63 -27.56 -2.82 4.81
C ASP A 63 -27.83 -3.93 5.86
N GLY A 64 -26.93 -4.90 5.98
CA GLY A 64 -27.09 -6.10 6.80
C GLY A 64 -27.81 -7.26 6.13
N LYS A 65 -28.13 -7.13 4.83
CA LYS A 65 -28.51 -8.25 3.97
C LYS A 65 -27.30 -8.87 3.28
N TRP A 66 -27.35 -10.18 3.09
CA TRP A 66 -26.46 -10.89 2.19
C TRP A 66 -27.29 -11.84 1.33
N GLY A 67 -27.21 -11.63 0.01
CA GLY A 67 -27.84 -12.49 -0.99
C GLY A 67 -29.35 -12.69 -0.75
N GLY A 68 -30.06 -11.58 -0.56
CA GLY A 68 -31.51 -11.53 -0.36
C GLY A 68 -31.98 -11.76 1.08
N LYS A 69 -31.22 -12.46 1.93
CA LYS A 69 -31.56 -12.69 3.33
C LYS A 69 -31.02 -11.59 4.24
N ARG A 70 -31.83 -11.13 5.20
CA ARG A 70 -31.41 -10.17 6.24
C ARG A 70 -30.82 -10.91 7.44
N TYR A 71 -29.67 -10.47 7.92
CA TYR A 71 -29.00 -10.99 9.12
C TYR A 71 -28.97 -9.97 10.25
N PHE A 72 -28.85 -8.69 9.89
CA PHE A 72 -28.99 -7.55 10.80
C PHE A 72 -29.52 -6.33 10.04
N THR A 73 -29.73 -5.23 10.76
CA THR A 73 -30.17 -3.94 10.20
C THR A 73 -29.14 -2.89 10.54
N CYS A 74 -28.74 -2.10 9.55
CA CYS A 74 -27.91 -0.91 9.66
C CYS A 74 -28.22 0.01 8.46
N ASP A 75 -27.64 1.20 8.44
CA ASP A 75 -27.75 2.07 7.27
C ASP A 75 -27.06 1.42 6.04
N PRO A 76 -27.57 1.68 4.82
CA PRO A 76 -26.91 1.24 3.59
C PRO A 76 -25.44 1.69 3.51
N GLY A 77 -24.56 0.80 3.09
CA GLY A 77 -23.13 1.10 2.94
C GLY A 77 -22.31 1.01 4.24
N LYS A 78 -22.95 0.80 5.40
CA LYS A 78 -22.26 0.56 6.68
C LYS A 78 -22.12 -0.92 7.03
N GLY A 79 -22.98 -1.77 6.48
CA GLY A 79 -22.98 -3.20 6.76
C GLY A 79 -21.83 -3.93 6.07
N GLY A 80 -21.17 -4.83 6.79
CA GLY A 80 -20.19 -5.75 6.23
C GLY A 80 -20.21 -7.10 6.93
N PHE A 81 -19.81 -8.15 6.21
CA PHE A 81 -19.68 -9.49 6.78
C PHE A 81 -18.23 -9.95 6.61
N LEU A 82 -17.55 -10.17 7.74
CA LEU A 82 -16.15 -10.56 7.76
C LEU A 82 -15.99 -11.91 8.46
N LYS A 83 -15.01 -12.72 8.04
CA LYS A 83 -14.60 -13.88 8.83
C LYS A 83 -13.99 -13.41 10.14
N SER A 84 -14.18 -14.14 11.23
CA SER A 84 -13.61 -13.79 12.54
C SER A 84 -12.09 -13.55 12.50
N LYS A 85 -11.35 -14.28 11.65
CA LYS A 85 -9.90 -14.09 11.43
C LYS A 85 -9.51 -12.72 10.87
N MET A 86 -10.48 -11.94 10.38
CA MET A 86 -10.30 -10.60 9.80
C MET A 86 -10.84 -9.49 10.72
N VAL A 87 -11.37 -9.84 11.89
CA VAL A 87 -11.95 -8.93 12.87
C VAL A 87 -11.04 -8.90 14.09
N TYR A 88 -10.80 -7.73 14.66
CA TYR A 88 -9.90 -7.51 15.78
C TYR A 88 -10.65 -6.73 16.88
N PRO A 89 -10.27 -6.88 18.16
CA PRO A 89 -10.69 -5.94 19.19
C PRO A 89 -10.39 -4.48 18.77
N GLU A 90 -11.25 -3.53 19.16
CA GLU A 90 -10.99 -2.11 18.92
C GLU A 90 -9.78 -1.65 19.75
N VAL A 91 -8.64 -1.47 19.08
CA VAL A 91 -7.35 -1.09 19.69
C VAL A 91 -6.94 0.33 19.32
N ASN A 92 -7.53 0.89 18.27
CA ASN A 92 -7.18 2.22 17.75
C ASN A 92 -7.23 3.32 18.82
N PRO A 93 -8.33 3.53 19.57
CA PRO A 93 -8.41 4.67 20.48
C PRO A 93 -7.32 4.65 21.56
N THR A 94 -7.03 3.47 22.12
CA THR A 94 -5.98 3.31 23.14
C THR A 94 -4.59 3.56 22.57
N ALA A 95 -4.29 3.02 21.39
CA ALA A 95 -3.01 3.23 20.73
C ALA A 95 -2.79 4.72 20.40
N ILE A 96 -3.84 5.44 20.01
CA ILE A 96 -3.75 6.86 19.72
C ILE A 96 -3.52 7.71 20.96
N VAL A 97 -4.22 7.42 22.06
CA VAL A 97 -3.98 8.11 23.33
C VAL A 97 -2.51 7.97 23.75
N ASP A 98 -1.96 6.76 23.64
CA ASP A 98 -0.56 6.49 23.96
C ASP A 98 0.42 7.25 23.07
N LEU A 99 0.22 7.25 21.75
CA LEU A 99 1.06 8.01 20.82
C LEU A 99 0.99 9.51 21.10
N ARG A 100 -0.20 10.07 21.36
CA ARG A 100 -0.35 11.49 21.68
C ARG A 100 0.34 11.86 22.99
N GLN A 101 0.28 11.00 24.01
CA GLN A 101 1.00 11.21 25.27
C GLN A 101 2.53 11.18 25.08
N ARG A 102 3.04 10.26 24.25
CA ARG A 102 4.47 10.10 24.02
C ARG A 102 5.08 11.21 23.16
N TYR A 103 4.40 11.59 22.09
CA TYR A 103 4.95 12.51 21.08
C TYR A 103 4.52 13.96 21.24
N GLY A 104 3.42 14.21 21.96
CA GLY A 104 2.92 15.55 22.31
C GLY A 104 2.88 16.49 21.10
N ASN A 105 3.59 17.61 21.21
CA ASN A 105 3.60 18.68 20.21
C ASN A 105 4.10 18.24 18.82
N LYS A 106 4.90 17.18 18.71
CA LYS A 106 5.43 16.70 17.41
C LYS A 106 4.35 16.15 16.47
N VAL A 107 3.21 15.74 17.03
CA VAL A 107 2.06 15.16 16.30
C VAL A 107 0.75 15.85 16.65
N ALA A 108 0.81 17.06 17.21
CA ALA A 108 -0.38 17.76 17.70
C ALA A 108 -1.36 18.11 16.57
N ASP A 109 -0.83 18.47 15.39
CA ASP A 109 -1.60 18.80 14.18
C ASP A 109 -1.96 17.58 13.33
N TRP A 110 -1.59 16.37 13.76
CA TRP A 110 -1.88 15.14 13.05
C TRP A 110 -3.27 14.64 13.39
N TYR A 111 -3.96 14.09 12.40
CA TYR A 111 -5.23 13.41 12.61
C TYR A 111 -4.99 12.02 13.22
N ASP A 112 -5.96 11.53 14.00
CA ASP A 112 -5.89 10.19 14.59
C ASP A 112 -5.65 9.11 13.51
N PHE A 113 -6.27 9.24 12.34
CA PHE A 113 -6.05 8.32 11.23
C PHE A 113 -4.61 8.31 10.70
N GLU A 114 -3.87 9.41 10.77
CA GLU A 114 -2.45 9.43 10.38
C GLU A 114 -1.64 8.55 11.34
N LEU A 115 -1.87 8.70 12.64
CA LEU A 115 -1.21 7.93 13.68
C LEU A 115 -1.62 6.45 13.64
N VAL A 116 -2.91 6.14 13.43
CA VAL A 116 -3.42 4.75 13.37
C VAL A 116 -2.74 3.98 12.24
N LYS A 117 -2.37 4.63 11.13
CA LYS A 117 -1.67 3.96 10.01
C LYS A 117 -0.31 3.39 10.44
N PHE A 118 0.45 4.09 11.28
CA PHE A 118 1.69 3.57 11.84
C PHE A 118 1.42 2.34 12.72
N CYS A 119 0.35 2.39 13.54
CA CYS A 119 -0.09 1.24 14.32
C CYS A 119 -0.43 0.04 13.45
N ILE A 120 -1.25 0.22 12.40
CA ILE A 120 -1.62 -0.87 11.48
C ILE A 120 -0.38 -1.45 10.79
N ALA A 121 0.53 -0.60 10.29
CA ALA A 121 1.74 -1.02 9.59
C ALA A 121 2.68 -1.87 10.46
N ARG A 122 2.63 -1.69 11.79
CA ARG A 122 3.37 -2.49 12.77
C ARG A 122 2.48 -3.41 13.59
N LYS A 123 1.26 -3.70 13.11
CA LYS A 123 0.33 -4.65 13.73
C LYS A 123 0.10 -4.33 15.22
N PHE A 124 0.04 -3.04 15.57
CA PHE A 124 -0.07 -2.50 16.93
C PHE A 124 0.96 -3.06 17.94
N ASP A 125 2.09 -3.59 17.45
CA ASP A 125 3.28 -3.76 18.28
C ASP A 125 3.84 -2.37 18.57
N MET A 126 3.42 -1.83 19.72
CA MET A 126 3.69 -0.42 20.06
C MET A 126 5.19 -0.11 20.12
N GLN A 127 6.05 -1.06 20.47
CA GLN A 127 7.49 -0.82 20.47
C GLN A 127 8.00 -0.61 19.05
N ALA A 128 7.55 -1.43 18.10
CA ALA A 128 7.86 -1.26 16.69
C ALA A 128 7.20 0.00 16.09
N VAL A 129 6.01 0.39 16.57
CA VAL A 129 5.36 1.66 16.20
C VAL A 129 6.22 2.85 16.62
N TYR A 130 6.71 2.87 17.86
CA TYR A 130 7.56 3.97 18.35
C TYR A 130 8.82 4.12 17.51
N THR A 131 9.54 3.02 17.27
CA THR A 131 10.74 3.04 16.41
C THR A 131 10.44 3.57 15.01
N MET A 132 9.32 3.14 14.41
CA MET A 132 8.93 3.62 13.09
C MET A 132 8.60 5.12 13.09
N LEU A 133 7.87 5.60 14.10
CA LEU A 133 7.47 7.00 14.17
C LEU A 133 8.65 7.92 14.54
N ASP A 134 9.58 7.48 15.39
CA ASP A 134 10.83 8.20 15.67
C ASP A 134 11.65 8.39 14.39
N ASN A 135 11.87 7.31 13.62
CA ASN A 135 12.59 7.35 12.34
C ASN A 135 11.89 8.24 11.32
N HIS A 136 10.56 8.21 11.28
CA HIS A 136 9.77 9.02 10.37
C HIS A 136 9.87 10.51 10.71
N LEU A 137 9.79 10.89 11.99
CA LEU A 137 9.95 12.28 12.42
C LEU A 137 11.35 12.82 12.08
N GLU A 138 12.39 12.00 12.29
CA GLU A 138 13.75 12.34 11.86
C GLU A 138 13.86 12.49 10.33
N TRP A 139 13.18 11.62 9.57
CA TRP A 139 13.14 11.72 8.11
C TRP A 139 12.43 12.99 7.63
N LEU A 140 11.34 13.41 8.28
CA LEU A 140 10.67 14.67 7.97
C LEU A 140 11.61 15.88 8.15
N GLU A 141 12.40 15.89 9.23
CA GLU A 141 13.37 16.96 9.50
C GLU A 141 14.52 17.01 8.48
N LYS A 142 15.02 15.84 8.08
CA LYS A 142 16.16 15.72 7.15
C LYS A 142 15.77 15.88 5.68
N PHE A 143 14.77 15.13 5.23
CA PHE A 143 14.38 15.05 3.82
C PHE A 143 13.51 16.23 3.38
N LYS A 144 12.68 16.75 4.30
CA LYS A 144 11.75 17.89 4.08
C LYS A 144 10.91 17.67 2.81
N PRO A 145 10.09 16.60 2.76
CA PRO A 145 9.21 16.37 1.62
C PRO A 145 8.16 17.48 1.53
N SER A 146 7.73 17.83 0.32
CA SER A 146 6.72 18.87 0.11
C SER A 146 5.81 18.54 -1.07
N HIS A 147 4.51 18.80 -0.92
CA HIS A 147 3.55 18.70 -2.02
C HIS A 147 3.64 19.87 -3.01
N ASP A 148 4.44 20.90 -2.70
CA ASP A 148 4.54 22.16 -3.45
C ASP A 148 5.96 22.40 -4.00
N GLU A 149 6.72 21.32 -4.22
CA GLU A 149 8.06 21.40 -4.79
C GLU A 149 8.02 21.51 -6.31
N TYR A 150 8.92 22.30 -6.89
CA TYR A 150 9.04 22.41 -8.34
C TYR A 150 10.02 21.39 -8.91
N PHE A 151 9.63 20.85 -10.07
CA PHE A 151 10.45 19.99 -10.92
C PHE A 151 10.40 20.47 -12.37
N PRO A 152 11.42 20.21 -13.20
CA PRO A 152 11.45 20.66 -14.59
C PRO A 152 10.29 20.11 -15.44
N ASP A 153 9.81 20.90 -16.39
CA ASP A 153 8.74 20.47 -17.31
C ASP A 153 9.11 19.22 -18.11
N SER A 154 10.38 19.05 -18.46
CA SER A 154 10.88 17.83 -19.12
C SER A 154 10.57 16.57 -18.31
N MET A 155 10.61 16.64 -16.97
CA MET A 155 10.31 15.51 -16.09
C MET A 155 8.82 15.15 -16.16
N CYS A 156 7.95 16.16 -16.28
CA CYS A 156 6.51 15.99 -16.45
C CYS A 156 6.15 15.43 -17.84
N GLU A 157 6.92 15.77 -18.87
CA GLU A 157 6.75 15.23 -20.22
C GLU A 157 7.25 13.78 -20.35
N ASP A 158 8.38 13.48 -19.71
CA ASP A 158 9.02 12.16 -19.71
C ASP A 158 8.30 11.18 -18.79
N TYR A 159 7.73 11.68 -17.68
CA TYR A 159 6.99 10.92 -16.68
C TYR A 159 5.72 11.70 -16.26
N PRO A 160 4.68 11.74 -17.10
CA PRO A 160 3.43 12.41 -16.77
C PRO A 160 2.68 11.68 -15.66
N CYS A 161 2.19 12.44 -14.67
CA CYS A 161 1.40 11.90 -13.58
C CYS A 161 0.41 12.92 -12.98
N GLY A 162 -0.56 12.46 -12.19
CA GLY A 162 -1.45 13.36 -11.47
C GLY A 162 -2.66 12.71 -10.82
N TYR A 163 -3.32 13.50 -9.96
CA TYR A 163 -4.57 13.16 -9.30
C TYR A 163 -5.76 13.73 -10.08
N GLY A 164 -6.74 12.89 -10.40
CA GLY A 164 -7.90 13.26 -11.24
C GLY A 164 -9.15 13.70 -10.48
N SER A 165 -9.02 14.12 -9.21
CA SER A 165 -10.09 14.45 -8.24
C SER A 165 -11.11 13.34 -7.89
N ALA A 166 -11.17 12.28 -8.67
CA ALA A 166 -12.00 11.10 -8.44
C ALA A 166 -11.43 10.12 -7.39
N CYS A 167 -12.27 9.20 -6.95
CA CYS A 167 -11.93 8.08 -6.08
C CYS A 167 -12.51 6.78 -6.61
N ASP A 168 -11.94 5.66 -6.17
CA ASP A 168 -12.50 4.33 -6.39
C ASP A 168 -13.68 4.03 -5.44
N TYR A 169 -14.33 2.87 -5.60
CA TYR A 169 -15.49 2.49 -4.79
C TYR A 169 -15.18 2.32 -3.30
N ASP A 170 -13.91 2.19 -2.91
CA ASP A 170 -13.47 2.08 -1.52
C ASP A 170 -12.94 3.43 -0.97
N ASN A 171 -13.26 4.56 -1.63
CA ASN A 171 -12.82 5.91 -1.27
C ASN A 171 -11.28 6.08 -1.31
N ASN A 172 -10.57 5.31 -2.14
CA ASN A 172 -9.17 5.57 -2.43
C ASN A 172 -9.09 6.66 -3.51
N ILE A 173 -8.36 7.76 -3.29
CA ILE A 173 -8.15 8.77 -4.34
C ILE A 173 -7.38 8.16 -5.49
N ILE A 174 -7.73 8.50 -6.73
CA ILE A 174 -7.09 7.94 -7.92
C ILE A 174 -5.90 8.80 -8.32
N TYR A 175 -4.73 8.18 -8.34
CA TYR A 175 -3.51 8.72 -8.92
C TYR A 175 -3.15 7.92 -10.16
N CYS A 176 -2.79 8.62 -11.23
CA CYS A 176 -2.33 8.00 -12.46
C CYS A 176 -0.90 8.43 -12.75
N GLU A 177 -0.13 7.51 -13.31
CA GLU A 177 1.18 7.80 -13.85
C GLU A 177 1.45 6.95 -15.08
N ARG A 178 2.23 7.53 -15.99
CA ARG A 178 2.65 6.87 -17.22
C ARG A 178 4.17 6.99 -17.35
N PRO A 179 4.92 6.09 -16.69
CA PRO A 179 6.37 6.07 -16.74
C PRO A 179 6.89 6.09 -18.17
N CYS A 180 7.96 6.84 -18.41
CA CYS A 180 8.61 6.94 -19.73
C CYS A 180 7.67 7.39 -20.85
N ASN A 181 6.49 7.93 -20.52
CA ASN A 181 5.43 8.41 -21.41
C ASN A 181 5.18 7.50 -22.63
N ALA A 182 4.99 6.21 -22.39
CA ALA A 182 4.77 5.20 -23.42
C ALA A 182 5.93 5.00 -24.42
N GLY A 183 7.16 5.05 -23.92
CA GLY A 183 8.37 4.78 -24.70
C GLY A 183 9.02 6.02 -25.30
N ARG A 184 8.72 7.21 -24.76
CA ARG A 184 9.42 8.46 -25.09
C ARG A 184 10.92 8.36 -24.79
N LEU A 185 11.28 7.60 -23.76
CA LEU A 185 12.63 7.24 -23.38
C LEU A 185 12.61 5.90 -22.64
N THR A 186 13.78 5.31 -22.42
CA THR A 186 13.95 4.12 -21.59
C THR A 186 14.04 4.49 -20.11
N ALA A 187 13.77 3.53 -19.23
CA ALA A 187 13.95 3.72 -17.79
C ALA A 187 15.40 4.09 -17.42
N ASN A 188 16.39 3.58 -18.16
CA ASN A 188 17.80 3.92 -17.95
C ASN A 188 18.10 5.36 -18.35
N GLU A 189 17.62 5.82 -19.51
CA GLU A 189 17.75 7.23 -19.92
C GLU A 189 17.05 8.18 -18.95
N TYR A 190 15.91 7.77 -18.37
CA TYR A 190 15.22 8.56 -17.35
C TYR A 190 16.05 8.71 -16.08
N MET A 191 16.63 7.62 -15.57
CA MET A 191 17.50 7.64 -14.39
C MET A 191 18.86 8.33 -14.63
N GLU A 192 19.34 8.36 -15.87
CA GLU A 192 20.54 9.12 -16.24
C GLU A 192 20.23 10.62 -16.33
N ARG A 193 19.09 10.98 -16.93
CA ARG A 193 18.64 12.36 -17.08
C ARG A 193 18.26 12.99 -15.74
N TYR A 194 17.63 12.22 -14.85
CA TYR A 194 17.23 12.66 -13.52
C TYR A 194 17.91 11.77 -12.49
N SER A 195 18.76 12.36 -11.64
CA SER A 195 19.45 11.58 -10.62
C SER A 195 18.45 10.86 -9.69
N PRO A 196 18.83 9.71 -9.09
CA PRO A 196 17.99 9.01 -8.11
C PRO A 196 17.47 9.92 -6.99
N ALA A 197 18.26 10.93 -6.59
CA ALA A 197 17.87 11.95 -5.63
C ALA A 197 16.67 12.78 -6.11
N VAL A 198 16.70 13.29 -7.35
CA VAL A 198 15.60 14.08 -7.93
C VAL A 198 14.35 13.22 -8.09
N ILE A 199 14.51 11.98 -8.57
CA ILE A 199 13.37 11.05 -8.73
C ILE A 199 12.74 10.72 -7.37
N MET A 200 13.54 10.51 -6.32
CA MET A 200 13.02 10.29 -4.97
C MET A 200 12.25 11.49 -4.44
N ARG A 201 12.70 12.73 -4.70
CA ARG A 201 11.94 13.94 -4.33
C ARG A 201 10.62 14.05 -5.10
N TRP A 202 10.62 13.73 -6.40
CA TRP A 202 9.40 13.70 -7.22
C TRP A 202 8.38 12.72 -6.64
N HIS A 203 8.84 11.50 -6.31
CA HIS A 203 8.01 10.50 -5.65
C HIS A 203 7.46 11.01 -4.31
N ALA A 204 8.30 11.57 -3.43
CA ALA A 204 7.84 12.12 -2.16
C ALA A 204 6.82 13.27 -2.35
N CYS A 205 7.00 14.12 -3.37
CA CYS A 205 6.04 15.18 -3.71
C CYS A 205 4.66 14.61 -4.07
N VAL A 206 4.62 13.50 -4.83
CA VAL A 206 3.39 12.76 -5.13
C VAL A 206 2.71 12.23 -3.87
N MET A 207 3.48 11.66 -2.95
CA MET A 207 2.96 11.13 -1.69
C MET A 207 2.42 12.24 -0.77
N GLU A 208 3.13 13.37 -0.67
CA GLU A 208 2.68 14.53 0.10
C GLU A 208 1.44 15.20 -0.51
N MET A 209 1.34 15.26 -1.84
CA MET A 209 0.11 15.72 -2.51
C MET A 209 -1.08 14.82 -2.17
N GLY A 210 -0.88 13.50 -2.14
CA GLY A 210 -1.90 12.56 -1.69
C GLY A 210 -2.35 12.84 -0.24
N LYS A 211 -1.40 13.06 0.67
CA LYS A 211 -1.68 13.43 2.07
C LYS A 211 -2.45 14.75 2.16
N LYS A 212 -2.08 15.76 1.38
CA LYS A 212 -2.78 17.05 1.32
C LYS A 212 -4.25 16.86 0.93
N ILE A 213 -4.53 16.10 -0.14
CA ILE A 213 -5.90 15.81 -0.60
C ILE A 213 -6.69 15.10 0.51
N MET A 214 -6.08 14.13 1.20
CA MET A 214 -6.72 13.45 2.33
C MET A 214 -7.07 14.43 3.45
N LYS A 215 -6.13 15.29 3.88
CA LYS A 215 -6.35 16.32 4.90
C LYS A 215 -7.46 17.29 4.52
N GLU A 216 -7.46 17.80 3.30
CA GLU A 216 -8.48 18.76 2.82
C GLU A 216 -9.86 18.12 2.67
N SER A 217 -9.91 16.80 2.46
CA SER A 217 -11.17 16.03 2.48
C SER A 217 -11.65 15.67 3.89
N ASN A 218 -11.01 16.19 4.94
CA ASN A 218 -11.21 15.77 6.33
C ASN A 218 -11.14 14.24 6.50
N TYR A 219 -10.17 13.61 5.84
CA TYR A 219 -9.98 12.15 5.79
C TYR A 219 -11.20 11.34 5.37
N LYS A 220 -12.11 11.93 4.57
CA LYS A 220 -13.07 11.13 3.77
C LYS A 220 -12.30 10.09 2.96
N TYR A 221 -11.17 10.50 2.37
CA TYR A 221 -10.23 9.60 1.73
C TYR A 221 -9.05 9.33 2.64
N LYS A 222 -8.61 8.07 2.69
CA LYS A 222 -7.55 7.63 3.60
C LYS A 222 -6.39 6.94 2.89
N ARG A 223 -6.52 6.65 1.60
CA ARG A 223 -5.59 5.83 0.81
C ARG A 223 -5.65 6.22 -0.66
N VAL A 224 -4.70 5.70 -1.44
CA VAL A 224 -4.56 5.96 -2.87
C VAL A 224 -4.72 4.67 -3.68
N CYS A 225 -5.44 4.78 -4.79
CA CYS A 225 -5.47 3.80 -5.87
C CYS A 225 -4.54 4.30 -6.99
N TYR A 226 -3.43 3.61 -7.20
CA TYR A 226 -2.46 3.93 -8.25
C TYR A 226 -2.83 3.18 -9.53
N ILE A 227 -2.87 3.88 -10.66
CA ILE A 227 -3.04 3.28 -11.99
C ILE A 227 -1.81 3.67 -12.82
N VAL A 228 -0.97 2.68 -13.10
CA VAL A 228 0.34 2.85 -13.75
C VAL A 228 0.28 2.26 -15.15
N ASP A 229 0.50 3.10 -16.16
CA ASP A 229 0.57 2.65 -17.55
C ASP A 229 1.95 2.12 -17.91
N LEU A 230 2.06 0.81 -18.13
CA LEU A 230 3.29 0.13 -18.52
C LEU A 230 3.47 0.00 -20.04
N THR A 231 2.64 0.68 -20.85
CA THR A 231 2.81 0.72 -22.31
C THR A 231 4.24 1.09 -22.65
N ASN A 232 4.95 0.25 -23.40
CA ASN A 232 6.33 0.49 -23.85
C ASN A 232 7.33 0.92 -22.76
N VAL A 233 7.02 0.66 -21.48
CA VAL A 233 8.04 0.73 -20.44
C VAL A 233 8.92 -0.48 -20.70
N GLY A 234 10.07 -0.22 -21.34
CA GLY A 234 11.06 -1.26 -21.60
C GLY A 234 11.32 -2.03 -20.31
N VAL A 235 11.34 -3.36 -20.41
CA VAL A 235 11.65 -4.23 -19.27
C VAL A 235 13.17 -4.14 -19.10
N SER A 236 13.63 -3.02 -18.54
CA SER A 236 15.00 -2.90 -18.04
C SER A 236 14.93 -3.30 -16.58
N MET A 237 15.04 -4.60 -16.31
CA MET A 237 15.19 -5.10 -14.94
C MET A 237 16.68 -5.12 -14.58
N SER A 238 17.36 -4.02 -14.91
CA SER A 238 18.75 -3.80 -14.54
C SER A 238 18.86 -3.77 -13.02
N ARG A 239 19.99 -4.23 -12.49
CA ARG A 239 20.27 -4.22 -11.06
C ARG A 239 20.06 -2.85 -10.41
N SER A 240 20.42 -1.77 -11.13
CA SER A 240 20.21 -0.38 -10.71
C SER A 240 18.73 -0.02 -10.60
N PHE A 241 17.91 -0.40 -11.59
CA PHE A 241 16.47 -0.14 -11.55
C PHE A 241 15.78 -0.87 -10.41
N ILE A 242 16.12 -2.14 -10.18
CA ILE A 242 15.54 -2.93 -9.08
C ILE A 242 15.99 -2.39 -7.71
N SER A 243 17.27 -2.01 -7.57
CA SER A 243 17.78 -1.37 -6.36
C SER A 243 17.07 -0.04 -6.07
N PHE A 244 16.83 0.75 -7.10
CA PHE A 244 16.09 2.00 -6.95
C PHE A 244 14.62 1.76 -6.57
N GLY A 245 13.95 0.80 -7.21
CA GLY A 245 12.60 0.38 -6.83
C GLY A 245 12.50 -0.11 -5.39
N ARG A 246 13.48 -0.88 -4.91
CA ARG A 246 13.60 -1.28 -3.49
C ARG A 246 13.79 -0.09 -2.57
N THR A 247 14.54 0.91 -3.01
CA THR A 247 14.76 2.14 -2.25
C THR A 247 13.45 2.93 -2.09
N ILE A 248 12.67 3.09 -3.18
CA ILE A 248 11.33 3.70 -3.12
C ILE A 248 10.43 2.91 -2.16
N ALA A 249 10.37 1.59 -2.31
CA ALA A 249 9.55 0.75 -1.44
C ALA A 249 9.95 0.86 0.04
N SER A 250 11.25 0.98 0.33
CA SER A 250 11.74 1.19 1.70
C SER A 250 11.31 2.53 2.26
N VAL A 251 11.37 3.61 1.48
CA VAL A 251 10.89 4.94 1.89
C VAL A 251 9.39 4.90 2.14
N ASP A 252 8.62 4.26 1.27
CA ASP A 252 7.15 4.14 1.41
C ASP A 252 6.75 3.34 2.65
N GLN A 253 7.39 2.19 2.88
CA GLN A 253 7.11 1.36 4.05
C GLN A 253 7.51 2.04 5.37
N ALA A 254 8.48 2.95 5.34
CA ALA A 254 8.95 3.68 6.53
C ALA A 254 8.14 4.96 6.80
N ASN A 255 7.73 5.68 5.76
CA ASN A 255 7.22 7.05 5.90
C ASN A 255 5.78 7.25 5.41
N TYR A 256 5.25 6.31 4.62
CA TYR A 256 3.90 6.37 4.08
C TYR A 256 3.09 5.10 4.42
N PRO A 257 3.00 4.72 5.72
CA PRO A 257 2.30 3.51 6.12
C PRO A 257 0.84 3.53 5.69
N GLU A 258 0.34 2.37 5.24
CA GLU A 258 -1.06 2.18 4.86
C GLU A 258 -1.58 3.28 3.91
N HIS A 259 -0.71 3.81 3.04
CA HIS A 259 -1.05 4.82 2.02
C HIS A 259 -1.61 4.15 0.76
N LEU A 260 -0.97 3.05 0.33
CA LEU A 260 -1.42 2.24 -0.80
C LEU A 260 -2.71 1.48 -0.45
N GLY A 261 -3.79 1.82 -1.16
CA GLY A 261 -5.04 1.05 -1.18
C GLY A 261 -5.01 -0.04 -2.24
N ARG A 262 -4.77 0.35 -3.50
CA ARG A 262 -4.67 -0.55 -4.66
C ARG A 262 -3.61 -0.06 -5.63
N LEU A 263 -2.96 -0.98 -6.34
CA LEU A 263 -2.07 -0.71 -7.45
C LEU A 263 -2.55 -1.50 -8.67
N PHE A 264 -2.87 -0.80 -9.75
CA PHE A 264 -3.16 -1.39 -11.06
C PHE A 264 -2.00 -1.08 -11.99
N LEU A 265 -1.36 -2.13 -12.50
CA LEU A 265 -0.36 -2.05 -13.55
C LEU A 265 -1.06 -2.37 -14.87
N VAL A 266 -1.43 -1.34 -15.62
CA VAL A 266 -2.19 -1.46 -16.86
C VAL A 266 -1.30 -1.50 -18.08
N ASN A 267 -1.80 -2.10 -19.15
CA ASN A 267 -1.01 -2.41 -20.35
C ASN A 267 0.26 -3.21 -20.00
N CYS A 268 0.16 -4.04 -18.96
CA CYS A 268 1.28 -4.75 -18.38
C CYS A 268 1.78 -5.86 -19.32
N PRO A 269 3.03 -5.81 -19.80
CA PRO A 269 3.60 -6.88 -20.60
C PRO A 269 3.65 -8.20 -19.82
N LYS A 270 3.44 -9.34 -20.49
CA LYS A 270 3.46 -10.67 -19.84
C LYS A 270 4.76 -10.94 -19.06
N VAL A 271 5.90 -10.51 -19.61
CA VAL A 271 7.22 -10.63 -18.95
C VAL A 271 7.26 -9.95 -17.58
N PHE A 272 6.56 -8.81 -17.41
CA PHE A 272 6.51 -8.13 -16.12
C PHE A 272 5.82 -8.97 -15.05
N THR A 273 4.75 -9.69 -15.41
CA THR A 273 4.07 -10.59 -14.46
C THR A 273 4.96 -11.74 -14.02
N LEU A 274 5.87 -12.20 -14.88
CA LEU A 274 6.84 -13.23 -14.56
C LEU A 274 7.92 -12.69 -13.61
N VAL A 275 8.48 -11.52 -13.90
CA VAL A 275 9.46 -10.87 -13.02
C VAL A 275 8.84 -10.54 -11.65
N TRP A 276 7.58 -10.10 -11.62
CA TRP A 276 6.88 -9.88 -10.36
C TRP A 276 6.76 -11.13 -9.50
N ARG A 277 6.61 -12.33 -10.10
CA ARG A 277 6.61 -13.60 -9.34
C ARG A 277 7.92 -13.85 -8.60
N LEU A 278 9.03 -13.29 -9.07
CA LEU A 278 10.31 -13.32 -8.37
C LEU A 278 10.39 -12.21 -7.32
N LEU A 279 10.04 -10.98 -7.69
CA LEU A 279 10.09 -9.84 -6.79
C LEU A 279 9.18 -10.01 -5.57
N ARG A 280 8.03 -10.69 -5.71
CA ARG A 280 7.10 -10.93 -4.60
C ARG A 280 7.72 -11.64 -3.40
N LEU A 281 8.83 -12.37 -3.59
CA LEU A 281 9.53 -13.05 -2.49
C LEU A 281 10.20 -12.05 -1.53
N PHE A 282 10.44 -10.83 -2.00
CA PHE A 282 11.01 -9.73 -1.23
C PHE A 282 9.95 -8.69 -0.81
N ILE A 283 8.70 -8.86 -1.23
CA ILE A 283 7.59 -7.94 -0.96
C ILE A 283 6.67 -8.60 0.06
N ASP A 284 6.25 -7.83 1.06
CA ASP A 284 5.33 -8.36 2.07
C ASP A 284 3.99 -8.79 1.44
N ALA A 285 3.35 -9.78 2.04
CA ALA A 285 2.13 -10.38 1.49
C ALA A 285 0.95 -9.37 1.37
N GLU A 286 0.94 -8.27 2.13
CA GLU A 286 -0.12 -7.27 2.05
C GLU A 286 0.07 -6.39 0.82
N THR A 287 1.27 -5.87 0.59
CA THR A 287 1.59 -5.12 -0.63
C THR A 287 1.31 -5.97 -1.87
N ASN A 288 1.72 -7.24 -1.86
CA ASN A 288 1.48 -8.15 -2.99
C ASN A 288 -0.01 -8.36 -3.31
N ARG A 289 -0.90 -8.37 -2.29
CA ARG A 289 -2.36 -8.49 -2.50
C ARG A 289 -2.99 -7.24 -3.09
N LYS A 290 -2.34 -6.08 -2.97
CA LYS A 290 -2.84 -4.81 -3.49
C LYS A 290 -2.48 -4.61 -4.97
N VAL A 291 -1.56 -5.41 -5.52
CA VAL A 291 -1.11 -5.30 -6.91
C VAL A 291 -1.99 -6.11 -7.85
N ASN A 292 -2.45 -5.46 -8.92
CA ASN A 292 -3.32 -6.02 -9.94
C ASN A 292 -2.67 -5.81 -11.31
N PHE A 293 -2.39 -6.91 -12.00
CA PHE A 293 -1.81 -6.89 -13.34
C PHE A 293 -2.95 -6.88 -14.36
N VAL A 294 -3.00 -5.83 -15.20
CA VAL A 294 -4.03 -5.67 -16.21
C VAL A 294 -3.40 -5.77 -17.60
N PRO A 295 -3.76 -6.79 -18.40
CA PRO A 295 -3.22 -6.97 -19.73
C PRO A 295 -3.52 -5.78 -20.67
N PRO A 296 -2.74 -5.59 -21.74
CA PRO A 296 -3.05 -4.62 -22.79
C PRO A 296 -4.46 -4.82 -23.36
N GLY A 297 -5.20 -3.72 -23.50
CA GLY A 297 -6.58 -3.72 -24.01
C GLY A 297 -7.66 -4.07 -22.99
N ASP A 298 -7.30 -4.55 -21.81
CA ASP A 298 -8.25 -5.02 -20.78
C ASP A 298 -8.50 -4.00 -19.66
N GLY A 299 -7.94 -2.78 -19.76
CA GLY A 299 -8.01 -1.72 -18.74
C GLY A 299 -9.41 -1.47 -18.18
N VAL A 300 -10.35 -1.05 -19.04
CA VAL A 300 -11.75 -0.79 -18.66
C VAL A 300 -12.42 -2.01 -18.01
N LYS A 301 -12.23 -3.18 -18.59
CA LYS A 301 -12.84 -4.45 -18.12
C LYS A 301 -12.45 -4.78 -16.67
N TYR A 302 -11.20 -4.53 -16.28
CA TYR A 302 -10.73 -4.76 -14.92
C TYR A 302 -11.09 -3.61 -13.99
N LEU A 303 -10.80 -2.37 -14.38
CA LEU A 303 -10.93 -1.21 -13.51
C LEU A 303 -12.38 -0.92 -13.13
N LYS A 304 -13.35 -1.13 -14.03
CA LYS A 304 -14.78 -0.87 -13.75
C LYS A 304 -15.38 -1.69 -12.60
N GLN A 305 -14.69 -2.74 -12.17
CA GLN A 305 -15.08 -3.54 -11.00
C GLN A 305 -14.76 -2.83 -9.68
N PHE A 306 -13.84 -1.85 -9.72
CA PHE A 306 -13.30 -1.17 -8.55
C PHE A 306 -13.57 0.34 -8.56
N MET A 307 -13.92 0.92 -9.71
CA MET A 307 -14.24 2.36 -9.84
C MET A 307 -15.29 2.60 -10.94
N PRO A 308 -16.00 3.74 -10.90
CA PRO A 308 -16.91 4.14 -11.98
C PRO A 308 -16.19 4.23 -13.34
N GLU A 309 -16.88 3.88 -14.42
CA GLU A 309 -16.27 3.84 -15.75
C GLU A 309 -15.81 5.24 -16.21
N GLU A 310 -16.55 6.29 -15.86
CA GLU A 310 -16.28 7.67 -16.19
C GLU A 310 -14.97 8.21 -15.58
N VAL A 311 -14.43 7.56 -14.54
CA VAL A 311 -13.16 7.96 -13.91
C VAL A 311 -11.95 7.16 -14.40
N ILE A 312 -12.16 6.14 -15.23
CA ILE A 312 -11.09 5.30 -15.77
C ILE A 312 -10.23 6.14 -16.75
N PRO A 313 -8.89 6.15 -16.59
CA PRO A 313 -8.02 7.00 -17.39
C PRO A 313 -7.97 6.55 -18.86
N ASP A 314 -7.78 7.54 -19.74
CA ASP A 314 -7.69 7.39 -21.19
C ASP A 314 -6.66 6.36 -21.67
N PHE A 315 -5.48 6.29 -21.05
CA PHE A 315 -4.47 5.29 -21.39
C PHE A 315 -4.88 3.85 -21.04
N ALA A 316 -5.87 3.66 -20.17
CA ALA A 316 -6.46 2.35 -19.85
C ALA A 316 -7.71 2.06 -20.71
N GLY A 317 -8.00 2.90 -21.70
CA GLY A 317 -9.18 2.81 -22.58
C GLY A 317 -10.43 3.48 -22.04
N GLY A 318 -10.35 4.16 -20.89
CA GLY A 318 -11.49 4.90 -20.32
C GLY A 318 -11.66 6.31 -20.91
N PRO A 319 -12.69 7.06 -20.49
CA PRO A 319 -12.95 8.40 -20.99
C PRO A 319 -12.22 9.51 -20.22
N SER A 320 -11.64 9.24 -19.05
CA SER A 320 -11.13 10.29 -18.16
C SER A 320 -9.77 10.82 -18.58
N LYS A 321 -9.68 12.14 -18.69
CA LYS A 321 -8.42 12.91 -18.83
C LYS A 321 -8.09 13.71 -17.57
N ALA A 322 -8.85 13.54 -16.49
CA ALA A 322 -8.77 14.38 -15.31
C ALA A 322 -7.38 14.34 -14.65
N TRP A 323 -6.69 13.20 -14.74
CA TRP A 323 -5.33 13.01 -14.22
C TRP A 323 -4.29 13.94 -14.87
N ARG A 324 -4.55 14.47 -16.08
CA ARG A 324 -3.68 15.43 -16.78
C ARG A 324 -4.08 16.89 -16.55
N SER A 325 -5.16 17.17 -15.82
CA SER A 325 -5.75 18.52 -15.71
C SER A 325 -4.80 19.60 -15.20
N LYS A 326 -3.76 19.22 -14.45
CA LYS A 326 -2.70 20.11 -13.95
C LYS A 326 -1.42 20.07 -14.80
N GLY A 327 -1.53 19.78 -16.10
CA GLY A 327 -0.37 19.69 -17.00
C GLY A 327 0.45 18.40 -16.81
N SER A 328 -0.19 17.33 -16.32
CA SER A 328 0.48 16.05 -15.97
C SER A 328 1.63 16.19 -14.95
N ARG A 329 1.50 17.18 -14.06
CA ARG A 329 2.44 17.52 -12.99
C ARG A 329 1.83 17.23 -11.63
N VAL A 330 2.69 16.84 -10.69
CA VAL A 330 2.47 17.07 -9.26
C VAL A 330 3.53 18.05 -8.75
N GLY A 331 3.18 18.85 -7.74
CA GLY A 331 4.06 19.90 -7.22
C GLY A 331 3.76 21.28 -7.78
N SER A 332 4.69 22.20 -7.52
CA SER A 332 4.58 23.60 -7.90
C SER A 332 4.90 23.81 -9.38
N THR A 333 4.29 24.84 -9.96
CA THR A 333 4.64 25.39 -11.27
C THR A 333 5.63 26.56 -11.17
N ASP A 334 5.94 27.02 -9.95
CA ASP A 334 6.86 28.11 -9.68
C ASP A 334 8.29 27.55 -9.47
N PRO A 335 9.25 27.83 -10.37
CA PRO A 335 10.64 27.41 -10.22
C PRO A 335 11.31 27.84 -8.91
N LEU A 336 10.80 28.88 -8.24
CA LEU A 336 11.32 29.32 -6.94
C LEU A 336 11.15 28.27 -5.83
N ASN A 337 10.19 27.35 -5.99
CA ASN A 337 9.95 26.23 -5.09
C ASN A 337 10.83 24.99 -5.37
N ALA A 338 11.81 25.10 -6.26
CA ALA A 338 12.78 24.02 -6.46
C ALA A 338 13.55 23.78 -5.15
N PHE A 339 13.76 22.52 -4.77
CA PHE A 339 14.53 22.20 -3.57
C PHE A 339 16.00 22.63 -3.72
N LYS A 340 16.49 23.43 -2.77
CA LYS A 340 17.84 24.02 -2.79
C LYS A 340 18.85 23.28 -1.90
N GLY A 341 18.44 22.18 -1.27
CA GLY A 341 19.28 21.41 -0.34
C GLY A 341 19.93 20.18 -0.98
N VAL A 342 20.63 19.41 -0.15
CA VAL A 342 21.14 18.08 -0.53
C VAL A 342 20.09 17.05 -0.16
N THR A 343 19.70 16.22 -1.14
CA THR A 343 18.76 15.11 -0.89
C THR A 343 19.55 13.95 -0.29
N VAL A 344 19.25 13.60 0.96
CA VAL A 344 19.87 12.46 1.63
C VAL A 344 18.83 11.35 1.76
N PHE A 345 19.12 10.20 1.14
CA PHE A 345 18.34 8.98 1.32
C PHE A 345 19.30 7.77 1.35
N GLN A 346 18.90 6.72 2.05
CA GLN A 346 19.68 5.49 2.11
C GLN A 346 19.25 4.56 0.97
N ALA A 347 20.12 4.39 -0.02
CA ALA A 347 19.88 3.43 -1.08
C ALA A 347 19.89 1.99 -0.52
N VAL A 348 18.93 1.18 -0.95
CA VAL A 348 18.87 -0.23 -0.59
C VAL A 348 19.85 -1.01 -1.49
N ALA A 349 20.74 -1.77 -0.85
CA ALA A 349 21.74 -2.57 -1.55
C ALA A 349 21.08 -3.56 -2.52
N SER A 350 21.79 -3.81 -3.62
CA SER A 350 21.36 -4.73 -4.68
C SER A 350 21.84 -6.17 -4.47
N ASP A 351 22.18 -6.52 -3.22
CA ASP A 351 22.70 -7.84 -2.88
C ASP A 351 21.65 -8.92 -3.13
N GLY A 352 22.11 -10.07 -3.63
CA GLY A 352 21.26 -11.20 -4.02
C GLY A 352 20.39 -10.96 -5.26
N ILE A 353 20.52 -9.82 -5.96
CA ILE A 353 19.84 -9.56 -7.23
C ILE A 353 20.77 -9.97 -8.39
N PRO A 354 20.35 -10.85 -9.30
CA PRO A 354 21.03 -11.09 -10.57
C PRO A 354 21.29 -9.80 -11.35
N ASP A 355 22.42 -9.73 -12.07
CA ASP A 355 22.82 -8.52 -12.80
C ASP A 355 21.84 -8.15 -13.93
N ARG A 356 21.15 -9.14 -14.51
CA ARG A 356 20.11 -8.94 -15.52
C ARG A 356 19.08 -10.07 -15.51
N PHE A 357 17.81 -9.73 -15.30
CA PHE A 357 16.71 -10.68 -15.48
C PHE A 357 16.25 -10.79 -16.93
N ASP A 358 16.49 -9.74 -17.72
CA ASP A 358 15.93 -9.63 -19.08
C ASP A 358 16.48 -10.69 -20.04
N ASP A 359 17.68 -11.22 -19.76
CA ASP A 359 18.34 -12.26 -20.55
C ASP A 359 17.95 -13.69 -20.09
N MET A 360 17.20 -13.81 -18.99
CA MET A 360 16.76 -15.12 -18.47
C MET A 360 15.48 -15.56 -19.17
N ASP A 361 15.50 -16.77 -19.73
CA ASP A 361 14.29 -17.44 -20.20
C ASP A 361 13.40 -17.90 -19.02
N GLU A 362 12.23 -18.46 -19.33
CA GLU A 362 11.32 -18.98 -18.29
C GLU A 362 11.99 -20.02 -17.40
N GLU A 363 12.93 -20.82 -17.93
CA GLU A 363 13.68 -21.80 -17.17
C GLU A 363 14.64 -21.14 -16.17
N GLY A 364 15.45 -20.17 -16.61
CA GLY A 364 16.37 -19.40 -15.78
C GLY A 364 15.64 -18.65 -14.66
N LEU A 365 14.48 -18.08 -14.95
CA LEU A 365 13.62 -17.42 -13.96
C LEU A 365 13.05 -18.43 -12.95
N SER A 366 12.64 -19.62 -13.41
CA SER A 366 12.15 -20.69 -12.51
C SER A 366 13.24 -21.25 -11.60
N GLN A 367 14.49 -21.33 -12.08
CA GLN A 367 15.64 -21.75 -11.26
C GLN A 367 15.94 -20.72 -10.17
N GLU A 368 15.85 -19.43 -10.50
CA GLU A 368 16.06 -18.36 -9.53
C GLU A 368 14.96 -18.33 -8.47
N GLU A 369 13.69 -18.61 -8.83
CA GLU A 369 12.58 -18.79 -7.88
C GLU A 369 12.81 -19.96 -6.91
N LYS A 370 13.47 -21.03 -7.37
CA LYS A 370 13.83 -22.17 -6.52
C LYS A 370 14.95 -21.82 -5.54
N LYS A 371 15.99 -21.10 -6.00
CA LYS A 371 17.12 -20.65 -5.15
C LYS A 371 16.67 -19.68 -4.05
N SER A 372 15.82 -18.71 -4.39
CA SER A 372 15.30 -17.76 -3.40
C SER A 372 14.43 -18.45 -2.35
N ASN A 373 13.59 -19.41 -2.75
CA ASN A 373 12.78 -20.21 -1.83
C ASN A 373 13.62 -21.14 -0.94
N SER A 374 14.78 -21.62 -1.40
CA SER A 374 15.70 -22.38 -0.54
C SER A 374 16.43 -21.48 0.46
N ASN A 375 16.86 -20.29 0.05
CA ASN A 375 17.53 -19.35 0.96
C ASN A 375 16.58 -18.83 2.05
N GLY A 376 15.28 -18.66 1.74
CA GLY A 376 14.27 -18.27 2.74
C GLY A 376 13.96 -19.32 3.82
N ARG A 377 14.50 -20.55 3.72
CA ARG A 377 14.28 -21.62 4.71
C ARG A 377 15.42 -21.78 5.73
N LEU A 378 16.53 -21.05 5.61
CA LEU A 378 17.71 -21.30 6.45
C LEU A 378 17.72 -20.63 7.84
N ASP A 379 16.75 -19.75 8.17
CA ASP A 379 16.75 -19.02 9.45
C ASP A 379 15.94 -19.68 10.60
N SER A 380 15.85 -21.01 10.66
CA SER A 380 15.14 -21.69 11.76
C SER A 380 15.92 -22.74 12.57
N SER A 381 17.21 -22.93 12.32
CA SER A 381 18.05 -23.76 13.20
C SER A 381 18.81 -22.87 14.19
N GLY A 382 18.21 -22.64 15.36
CA GLY A 382 18.89 -22.02 16.50
C GLY A 382 20.11 -22.85 16.95
N PRO A 383 21.12 -22.23 17.59
CA PRO A 383 22.36 -22.90 17.93
C PRO A 383 22.11 -23.96 19.01
N ASN A 384 22.68 -25.15 18.79
CA ASN A 384 22.77 -26.21 19.78
C ASN A 384 23.32 -25.65 21.10
N SER A 385 22.53 -25.77 22.15
CA SER A 385 22.97 -25.63 23.53
C SER A 385 24.05 -26.67 23.82
N GLU A 386 25.29 -26.21 24.02
CA GLU A 386 26.34 -27.00 24.64
C GLU A 386 25.97 -27.19 26.12
N ASP A 387 25.66 -28.45 26.48
CA ASP A 387 25.48 -28.87 27.87
C ASP A 387 26.80 -28.73 28.64
N GLY A 388 26.91 -27.62 29.37
CA GLY A 388 27.96 -27.35 30.33
C GLY A 388 27.86 -28.30 31.52
N ASN A 389 28.68 -29.35 31.50
CA ASN A 389 28.87 -30.31 32.57
C ASN A 389 29.60 -29.66 33.77
N VAL A 390 28.85 -29.09 34.72
CA VAL A 390 29.41 -28.54 35.97
C VAL A 390 29.73 -29.70 36.91
N LYS A 391 31.02 -29.96 37.07
CA LYS A 391 31.59 -30.91 38.02
C LYS A 391 31.37 -30.42 39.45
N ASP A 392 30.54 -31.14 40.20
CA ASP A 392 30.61 -31.15 41.66
C ASP A 392 31.90 -31.86 42.09
N SER A 393 32.89 -31.09 42.55
CA SER A 393 34.01 -31.62 43.34
C SER A 393 34.10 -30.83 44.64
N ILE A 394 33.38 -31.33 45.64
CA ILE A 394 33.65 -31.08 47.05
C ILE A 394 34.76 -32.07 47.45
N LEU A 395 35.99 -31.55 47.49
CA LEU A 395 37.06 -31.90 48.44
C LEU A 395 37.96 -30.67 48.59
#